data_AF-A0A958X9Z7-F1
#
_entry.id   AF-A0A958X9Z7-F1
#
_cell.length_a   1.000
_cell.length_b   1.000
_cell.length_c   1.000
_cell.angle_alpha   90.00
_cell.angle_beta   90.00
_cell.angle_gamma   90.00
#
_symmetry.space_group_name_H-M   'P 1'
#
loop_
_entity.id
_entity.type
_entity.pdbx_description
1 polymer ?
#
loop_
_entity_poly.entity_id
_entity_poly.type
_entity_poly.pdbx_seq_one_letter_code
_entity_poly.pdbx_strand_id
1 'polypeptide(L)'
;MNPKILEHKGNVIEIGHKMNVEGLPEKFVNSAVKVALDYEGVRDLMQLWDEETDANEKTEIIADIQDMIDECSQKGKVEGTYIRFDELDKIAEDIHAFKDSLRMEVDKKGGIKKLSQLTGIPQPSLSRFFTSSSMPRRVTLLKIARALGLGQVQIATQWTQ
;
A
#
# COMPACT_ATOMS: atom_id res chain seq x y z
N MET A 1 -27.07 -8.97 1.37
CA MET A 1 -26.10 -8.20 0.56
C MET A 1 -26.09 -6.77 1.11
N ASN A 2 -24.93 -6.20 1.43
CA ASN A 2 -24.83 -4.91 2.14
C ASN A 2 -25.04 -3.72 1.16
N PRO A 3 -26.03 -2.83 1.38
CA PRO A 3 -26.36 -1.72 0.46
C PRO A 3 -25.19 -0.78 0.18
N LYS A 4 -24.32 -0.55 1.16
CA LYS A 4 -23.11 0.28 0.98
C LYS A 4 -22.19 -0.25 -0.10
N ILE A 5 -22.06 -1.58 -0.26
CA ILE A 5 -21.18 -2.18 -1.27
C ILE A 5 -21.66 -1.89 -2.71
N LEU A 6 -22.96 -1.66 -2.90
CA LEU A 6 -23.54 -1.33 -4.22
C LEU A 6 -23.33 0.14 -4.59
N GLU A 7 -23.44 1.08 -3.65
CA GLU A 7 -23.14 2.51 -3.89
C GLU A 7 -21.68 2.74 -4.31
N HIS A 8 -20.72 2.09 -3.63
CA HIS A 8 -19.29 2.28 -3.91
C HIS A 8 -18.87 1.70 -5.28
N LYS A 9 -19.61 0.73 -5.82
CA LYS A 9 -19.35 0.15 -7.15
C LYS A 9 -19.90 1.00 -8.30
N GLY A 10 -21.01 1.69 -8.10
CA GLY A 10 -21.56 2.63 -9.08
C GLY A 10 -20.63 3.84 -9.29
N ASN A 11 -20.10 4.37 -8.19
CA ASN A 11 -19.23 5.55 -8.18
C ASN A 11 -17.91 5.36 -8.97
N VAL A 12 -17.26 4.20 -8.84
CA VAL A 12 -16.01 3.90 -9.55
C VAL A 12 -16.17 3.89 -11.08
N ILE A 13 -17.31 3.42 -11.58
CA ILE A 13 -17.59 3.36 -13.03
C ILE A 13 -17.83 4.78 -13.58
N GLU A 14 -18.54 5.62 -12.83
CA GLU A 14 -18.76 7.02 -13.19
C GLU A 14 -17.45 7.82 -13.21
N ILE A 15 -16.59 7.65 -12.21
CA ILE A 15 -15.27 8.27 -12.18
C ILE A 15 -14.41 7.78 -13.35
N GLY A 16 -14.42 6.48 -13.65
CA GLY A 16 -13.73 5.94 -14.82
C GLY A 16 -14.21 6.60 -16.12
N HIS A 17 -15.51 6.83 -16.27
CA HIS A 17 -16.04 7.55 -17.43
C HIS A 17 -15.50 8.99 -17.50
N LYS A 18 -15.48 9.72 -16.38
CA LYS A 18 -14.92 11.09 -16.31
C LYS A 18 -13.44 11.11 -16.67
N MET A 19 -12.64 10.19 -16.15
CA MET A 19 -11.22 10.02 -16.49
C MET A 19 -11.01 9.87 -18.00
N ASN A 20 -11.84 9.06 -18.67
CA ASN A 20 -11.78 8.87 -20.12
C ASN A 20 -12.19 10.14 -20.88
N VAL A 21 -13.21 10.87 -20.40
CA VAL A 21 -13.65 12.16 -20.98
C VAL A 21 -12.57 13.23 -20.83
N GLU A 22 -11.82 13.25 -19.73
CA GLU A 22 -10.66 14.12 -19.51
C GLU A 22 -9.42 13.69 -20.32
N GLY A 23 -9.53 12.64 -21.13
CA GLY A 23 -8.50 12.25 -22.10
C GLY A 23 -7.47 11.24 -21.58
N LEU A 24 -7.72 10.61 -20.43
CA LEU A 24 -6.84 9.55 -19.95
C LEU A 24 -6.95 8.29 -20.83
N PRO A 25 -5.85 7.53 -21.02
CA PRO A 25 -5.86 6.38 -21.91
C PRO A 25 -6.90 5.33 -21.50
N GLU A 26 -7.74 4.89 -22.44
CA GLU A 26 -8.81 3.92 -22.20
C GLU A 26 -8.29 2.63 -21.50
N LYS A 27 -7.09 2.17 -21.87
CA LYS A 27 -6.44 1.00 -21.25
C LYS A 27 -6.12 1.23 -19.77
N PHE A 28 -5.65 2.43 -19.42
CA PHE A 28 -5.40 2.81 -18.03
C PHE A 28 -6.70 2.85 -17.25
N VAL A 29 -7.70 3.58 -17.75
CA VAL A 29 -9.02 3.73 -17.11
C VAL A 29 -9.67 2.37 -16.87
N ASN A 30 -9.70 1.49 -17.87
CA ASN A 30 -10.25 0.15 -17.74
C ASN A 30 -9.52 -0.70 -16.69
N SER A 31 -8.20 -0.51 -16.58
CA SER A 31 -7.39 -1.20 -15.57
C SER A 31 -7.64 -0.64 -14.17
N ALA A 32 -7.74 0.68 -14.03
CA ALA A 32 -8.06 1.37 -12.78
C ALA A 32 -9.43 0.94 -12.25
N VAL A 33 -10.48 1.01 -13.09
CA VAL A 33 -11.84 0.57 -12.74
C VAL A 33 -11.83 -0.90 -12.32
N LYS A 34 -11.19 -1.76 -13.10
CA LYS A 34 -11.13 -3.20 -12.80
C LYS A 34 -10.46 -3.47 -11.45
N VAL A 35 -9.34 -2.82 -11.16
CA VAL A 35 -8.62 -3.01 -9.90
C VAL A 35 -9.40 -2.37 -8.74
N ALA A 36 -9.99 -1.20 -8.91
CA ALA A 36 -10.79 -0.50 -7.89
C ALA A 36 -12.05 -1.27 -7.45
N LEU A 37 -12.58 -2.17 -8.28
CA LEU A 37 -13.69 -3.06 -7.88
C LEU A 37 -13.29 -4.04 -6.77
N ASP A 38 -12.01 -4.47 -6.76
CA ASP A 38 -11.48 -5.49 -5.85
C ASP A 38 -10.50 -4.91 -4.80
N TYR A 39 -9.96 -3.72 -5.03
CA TYR A 39 -8.94 -3.08 -4.19
C TYR A 39 -9.36 -1.67 -3.78
N GLU A 40 -9.69 -1.51 -2.49
CA GLU A 40 -10.15 -0.24 -1.91
C GLU A 40 -9.18 0.92 -2.11
N GLY A 41 -7.87 0.69 -1.97
CA GLY A 41 -6.88 1.75 -2.16
C GLY A 41 -6.90 2.37 -3.57
N VAL A 42 -7.17 1.58 -4.63
CA VAL A 42 -7.29 2.14 -5.99
C VAL A 42 -8.61 2.90 -6.15
N ARG A 43 -9.69 2.43 -5.50
CA ARG A 43 -10.97 3.14 -5.46
C ARG A 43 -10.83 4.49 -4.76
N ASP A 44 -10.12 4.55 -3.63
CA ASP A 44 -9.91 5.80 -2.88
C ASP A 44 -9.11 6.80 -3.71
N LEU A 45 -8.08 6.34 -4.43
CA LEU A 45 -7.32 7.20 -5.34
C LEU A 45 -8.16 7.70 -6.52
N MET A 46 -9.04 6.87 -7.08
CA MET A 46 -9.98 7.31 -8.11
C MET A 46 -10.95 8.38 -7.58
N GLN A 47 -11.45 8.21 -6.35
CA GLN A 47 -12.27 9.24 -5.70
C GLN A 47 -11.50 10.54 -5.49
N LEU A 48 -10.26 10.44 -4.99
CA LEU A 48 -9.38 11.59 -4.78
C LEU A 48 -9.11 12.33 -6.09
N TRP A 49 -8.91 11.60 -7.19
CA TRP A 49 -8.73 12.19 -8.52
C TRP A 49 -9.97 12.95 -9.01
N ASP A 50 -11.18 12.47 -8.69
CA ASP A 50 -12.44 13.12 -9.08
C ASP A 50 -12.73 14.40 -8.29
N GLU A 51 -12.29 14.44 -7.02
CA GLU A 51 -12.47 15.58 -6.13
C GLU A 51 -11.37 16.65 -6.30
N GLU A 52 -10.20 16.27 -6.83
CA GLU A 52 -9.07 17.17 -7.02
C GLU A 52 -9.32 18.15 -8.17
N THR A 53 -8.87 19.39 -7.97
CA THR A 53 -9.00 20.49 -8.94
C THR A 53 -7.67 20.95 -9.51
N ASP A 54 -6.56 20.70 -8.80
CA ASP A 54 -5.22 21.00 -9.28
C ASP A 54 -4.73 19.95 -10.28
N ALA A 55 -4.28 20.40 -11.45
CA ALA A 55 -3.88 19.53 -12.54
C ALA A 55 -2.57 18.76 -12.26
N ASN A 56 -1.67 19.32 -11.44
CA ASN A 56 -0.43 18.62 -11.07
C ASN A 56 -0.74 17.52 -10.06
N GLU A 57 -1.56 17.81 -9.04
CA GLU A 57 -1.99 16.80 -8.07
C GLU A 57 -2.79 15.68 -8.74
N LYS A 58 -3.69 16.00 -9.69
CA LYS A 58 -4.34 14.97 -10.52
C LYS A 58 -3.33 14.07 -11.24
N THR A 59 -2.22 14.63 -11.72
CA THR A 59 -1.17 13.87 -12.41
C THR A 59 -0.42 12.93 -11.46
N GLU A 60 -0.11 13.38 -10.25
CA GLU A 60 0.50 12.54 -9.21
C GLU A 60 -0.44 11.41 -8.79
N ILE A 61 -1.73 11.69 -8.63
CA ILE A 61 -2.74 10.66 -8.32
C ILE A 61 -2.85 9.63 -9.44
N ILE A 62 -2.77 10.05 -10.71
CA ILE A 62 -2.73 9.12 -11.86
C ILE A 62 -1.50 8.21 -11.78
N ALA A 63 -0.33 8.75 -11.41
CA ALA A 63 0.89 7.96 -11.24
C ALA A 63 0.75 6.94 -10.12
N ASP A 64 0.18 7.34 -8.97
CA ASP A 64 -0.10 6.44 -7.85
C ASP A 64 -1.08 5.31 -8.24
N ILE A 65 -2.13 5.63 -9.02
CA ILE A 65 -3.06 4.61 -9.54
C ILE A 65 -2.34 3.65 -10.49
N GLN A 66 -1.48 4.16 -11.38
CA GLN A 66 -0.72 3.35 -12.34
C GLN A 66 0.25 2.40 -11.62
N ASP A 67 0.96 2.87 -10.59
CA ASP A 67 1.84 2.04 -9.76
C ASP A 67 1.05 0.89 -9.11
N MET A 68 -0.15 1.17 -8.57
CA MET A 68 -0.99 0.13 -7.97
C MET A 68 -1.55 -0.87 -9.01
N ILE A 69 -1.89 -0.41 -10.21
CA ILE A 69 -2.30 -1.29 -11.32
C ILE A 69 -1.13 -2.20 -11.72
N ASP A 70 0.07 -1.65 -11.85
CA ASP A 70 1.26 -2.42 -12.23
C ASP A 70 1.63 -3.45 -11.18
N GLU A 71 1.52 -3.10 -9.89
CA GLU A 71 1.64 -4.06 -8.78
C GLU A 71 0.61 -5.20 -8.86
N CYS A 72 -0.63 -4.90 -9.26
CA CYS A 72 -1.68 -5.92 -9.44
C CYS A 72 -1.53 -6.75 -10.72
N SER A 73 -0.87 -6.22 -11.76
CA SER A 73 -0.75 -6.86 -13.07
C SER A 73 0.46 -7.80 -13.21
N GLN A 74 1.45 -7.71 -12.31
CA GLN A 74 2.61 -8.60 -12.28
C GLN A 74 2.22 -10.05 -11.94
N LYS A 75 1.83 -10.82 -12.97
CA LYS A 75 1.75 -12.29 -12.92
C LYS A 75 3.16 -12.91 -12.94
N GLY A 76 3.91 -12.73 -11.86
CA GLY A 76 5.15 -13.46 -11.59
C GLY A 76 5.05 -14.04 -10.19
N LYS A 77 5.16 -15.36 -10.06
CA LYS A 77 5.13 -16.12 -8.81
C LYS A 77 5.78 -15.35 -7.65
N VAL A 78 4.96 -14.76 -6.78
CA VAL A 78 5.40 -14.41 -5.43
C VAL A 78 5.16 -15.67 -4.60
N GLU A 79 6.09 -16.61 -4.69
CA GLU A 79 6.14 -17.74 -3.77
C GLU A 79 6.39 -17.15 -2.37
N GLY A 80 5.35 -17.12 -1.54
CA GLY A 80 5.34 -16.56 -0.18
C GLY A 80 5.55 -15.04 -0.18
N THR A 81 4.53 -14.24 0.15
CA THR A 81 4.37 -13.75 1.53
C THR A 81 3.08 -12.92 1.54
N TYR A 82 1.91 -13.51 1.84
CA TYR A 82 0.82 -12.66 2.31
C TYR A 82 1.16 -12.26 3.74
N ILE A 83 1.49 -10.99 3.98
CA ILE A 83 1.19 -10.46 5.30
C ILE A 83 -0.34 -10.54 5.43
N ARG A 84 -0.82 -11.33 6.39
CA ARG A 84 -2.24 -11.40 6.70
C ARG A 84 -2.62 -10.08 7.38
N PHE A 85 -2.97 -9.12 6.52
CA PHE A 85 -3.37 -7.74 6.83
C PHE A 85 -4.78 -7.64 7.44
N ASP A 86 -5.46 -8.78 7.60
CA ASP A 86 -6.77 -8.91 8.23
C ASP A 86 -6.77 -8.58 9.75
N GLU A 87 -5.62 -8.21 10.32
CA GLU A 87 -5.49 -7.67 11.68
C GLU A 87 -4.91 -6.24 11.74
N LEU A 88 -4.97 -5.47 10.64
CA LEU A 88 -4.50 -4.07 10.61
C LEU A 88 -5.14 -3.18 11.69
N ASP A 89 -6.39 -3.44 12.04
CA ASP A 89 -7.10 -2.71 13.10
C ASP A 89 -6.46 -2.92 14.48
N LYS A 90 -5.85 -4.09 14.73
CA LYS A 90 -5.08 -4.37 15.96
C LYS A 90 -3.66 -3.80 15.92
N ILE A 91 -3.06 -3.69 14.73
CA ILE A 91 -1.75 -3.03 14.54
C ILE A 91 -1.87 -1.52 14.76
N ALA A 92 -3.03 -0.93 14.46
CA ALA A 92 -3.33 0.47 14.72
C ALA A 92 -3.36 0.81 16.23
N GLU A 93 -3.68 -0.16 17.09
CA GLU A 93 -3.72 0.03 18.55
C GLU A 93 -2.32 0.18 19.18
N ASP A 94 -1.25 -0.36 18.56
CA ASP A 94 0.13 -0.17 19.03
C ASP A 94 1.16 -0.14 17.89
N ILE A 95 1.15 0.97 17.14
CA ILE A 95 2.09 1.26 16.04
C ILE A 95 3.55 1.23 16.54
N HIS A 96 3.81 1.59 17.79
CA HIS A 96 5.16 1.62 18.37
C HIS A 96 5.68 0.21 18.62
N ALA A 97 4.91 -0.67 19.28
CA ALA A 97 5.32 -2.06 19.51
C ALA A 97 5.55 -2.82 18.20
N PHE A 98 4.74 -2.56 17.17
CA PHE A 98 4.96 -3.11 15.84
C PHE A 98 6.31 -2.64 15.24
N LYS A 99 6.58 -1.33 15.26
CA LYS A 99 7.82 -0.76 14.73
C LYS A 99 9.04 -1.21 15.51
N ASP A 100 8.94 -1.37 16.82
CA ASP A 100 10.00 -1.88 17.68
C ASP A 100 10.33 -3.33 17.35
N SER A 101 9.31 -4.17 17.20
CA SER A 101 9.49 -5.58 16.79
C SER A 101 10.14 -5.69 15.42
N LEU A 102 9.70 -4.87 14.45
CA LEU A 102 10.31 -4.81 13.13
C LEU A 102 11.76 -4.28 13.22
N ARG A 103 12.02 -3.31 14.10
CA ARG A 103 13.36 -2.75 14.31
C ARG A 103 14.32 -3.79 14.87
N MET A 104 13.88 -4.65 15.78
CA MET A 104 14.67 -5.77 16.29
C MET A 104 15.11 -6.71 15.15
N GLU A 105 14.21 -7.03 14.22
CA GLU A 105 14.55 -7.86 13.06
C GLU A 105 15.53 -7.17 12.11
N VAL A 106 15.41 -5.85 11.96
CA VAL A 106 16.37 -5.05 11.18
C VAL A 106 17.75 -5.08 11.82
N ASP A 107 17.83 -4.88 13.14
CA ASP A 107 19.10 -4.84 13.85
C ASP A 107 19.79 -6.21 13.84
N LYS A 108 19.04 -7.32 13.95
CA LYS A 108 19.56 -8.70 13.75
C LYS A 108 20.18 -8.90 12.36
N LYS A 109 19.72 -8.17 11.34
CA LYS A 109 20.17 -8.31 9.93
C LYS A 109 21.16 -7.21 9.49
N GLY A 110 21.82 -6.56 10.46
CA GLY A 110 22.87 -5.57 10.19
C GLY A 110 22.40 -4.12 10.25
N GLY A 111 21.22 -3.88 10.80
CA GLY A 111 20.71 -2.55 11.15
C GLY A 111 20.24 -1.71 9.96
N ILE A 112 19.86 -0.47 10.27
CA ILE A 112 19.23 0.46 9.30
C ILE A 112 20.10 0.73 8.08
N LYS A 113 21.42 0.82 8.25
CA LYS A 113 22.36 1.03 7.14
C LYS A 113 22.27 -0.11 6.13
N LYS A 114 22.23 -1.35 6.60
CA LYS A 114 22.11 -2.53 5.74
C LYS A 114 20.73 -2.60 5.09
N LEU A 115 19.68 -2.29 5.85
CA LEU A 115 18.31 -2.22 5.32
C LEU A 115 18.19 -1.16 4.20
N SER A 116 18.81 0.01 4.37
CA SER A 116 18.82 1.08 3.36
C SER A 116 19.42 0.61 2.05
N GLN A 117 20.53 -0.13 2.10
CA GLN A 117 21.16 -0.74 0.92
C GLN A 117 20.27 -1.79 0.24
N LEU A 118 19.58 -2.62 1.01
CA LEU A 118 18.75 -3.70 0.48
C LEU A 118 17.41 -3.21 -0.09
N THR A 119 16.85 -2.14 0.46
CA THR A 119 15.54 -1.60 0.07
C THR A 119 15.62 -0.45 -0.92
N GLY A 120 16.79 0.21 -1.04
CA GLY A 120 16.95 1.47 -1.77
C GLY A 120 16.33 2.68 -1.05
N ILE A 121 15.76 2.51 0.14
CA ILE A 121 15.16 3.60 0.91
C ILE A 121 16.29 4.35 1.64
N PRO A 122 16.34 5.70 1.57
CA PRO A 122 17.38 6.47 2.26
C PRO A 122 17.40 6.21 3.77
N GLN A 123 18.59 6.08 4.35
CA GLN A 123 18.77 5.87 5.80
C GLN A 123 18.01 6.90 6.67
N PRO A 124 17.98 8.21 6.37
CA PRO A 124 17.18 9.17 7.13
C PRO A 124 15.67 8.91 7.06
N SER A 125 15.18 8.36 5.95
CA SER A 125 13.76 8.01 5.78
C SER A 125 13.40 6.77 6.59
N LEU A 126 14.28 5.75 6.62
CA LEU A 126 14.10 4.58 7.48
C LEU A 126 14.19 4.95 8.96
N SER A 127 15.14 5.80 9.36
CA SER A 127 15.21 6.27 10.75
C SER A 127 13.92 6.97 11.16
N ARG A 128 13.42 7.91 10.33
CA ARG A 128 12.14 8.60 10.58
C ARG A 128 10.96 7.65 10.64
N PHE A 129 10.93 6.64 9.77
CA PHE A 129 9.90 5.61 9.74
C PHE A 129 9.76 4.89 11.10
N PHE A 130 10.89 4.47 11.69
CA PHE A 130 10.88 3.74 12.96
C PHE A 130 10.59 4.63 14.17
N THR A 131 10.84 5.94 14.09
CA THR A 131 10.61 6.87 15.21
C THR A 131 9.25 7.57 15.17
N SER A 132 8.54 7.55 14.05
CA SER A 132 7.25 8.25 13.93
C SER A 132 6.10 7.47 14.57
N SER A 133 5.06 8.18 15.00
CA SER A 133 3.78 7.59 15.45
C SER A 133 2.82 7.30 14.28
N SER A 134 3.20 7.65 13.04
CA SER A 134 2.34 7.47 11.87
C SER A 134 2.28 6.03 11.41
N MET A 135 1.11 5.62 10.90
CA MET A 135 0.90 4.31 10.31
C MET A 135 1.86 4.07 9.13
N PRO A 136 2.62 2.95 9.12
CA PRO A 136 3.44 2.55 8.00
C PRO A 136 2.66 2.44 6.67
N ARG A 137 3.16 3.07 5.61
CA ARG A 137 2.66 2.78 4.25
C ARG A 137 2.94 1.32 3.91
N ARG A 138 1.95 0.63 3.32
CA ARG A 138 2.04 -0.78 2.91
C ARG A 138 3.26 -1.06 2.02
N VAL A 139 3.54 -0.18 1.06
CA VAL A 139 4.70 -0.30 0.15
C VAL A 139 6.01 -0.34 0.92
N THR A 140 6.17 0.53 1.93
CA THR A 140 7.35 0.57 2.78
C THR A 140 7.50 -0.74 3.57
N LEU A 141 6.41 -1.25 4.14
CA LEU A 141 6.41 -2.53 4.86
C LEU A 141 6.80 -3.70 3.96
N LEU A 142 6.27 -3.76 2.75
CA LEU A 142 6.58 -4.84 1.81
C LEU A 142 8.05 -4.80 1.35
N LYS A 143 8.59 -3.60 1.08
CA LYS A 143 10.01 -3.43 0.75
C LYS A 143 10.90 -3.91 1.89
N ILE A 144 10.58 -3.54 3.14
CA ILE A 144 11.32 -3.99 4.33
C ILE A 144 11.17 -5.51 4.52
N ALA A 145 9.96 -6.06 4.46
CA ALA A 145 9.71 -7.48 4.64
C ALA A 145 10.45 -8.34 3.59
N ARG A 146 10.44 -7.91 2.32
CA ARG A 146 11.21 -8.56 1.25
C ARG A 146 12.71 -8.48 1.50
N ALA A 147 13.24 -7.31 1.86
CA ALA A 147 14.66 -7.14 2.16
C ALA A 147 15.13 -7.98 3.36
N LEU A 148 14.25 -8.18 4.33
CA LEU A 148 14.49 -9.03 5.49
C LEU A 148 14.13 -10.50 5.23
N GLY A 149 13.64 -10.89 4.05
CA GLY A 149 13.21 -12.27 3.79
C GLY A 149 12.18 -12.79 4.80
N LEU A 150 11.32 -11.90 5.30
CA LEU A 150 10.26 -12.25 6.26
C LEU A 150 9.12 -12.91 5.49
N GLY A 151 9.25 -14.21 5.24
CA GLY A 151 8.15 -15.05 4.77
C GLY A 151 7.12 -15.21 5.88
N GLN A 152 5.85 -14.92 5.55
CA GLN A 152 4.64 -15.06 6.36
C GLN A 152 4.87 -15.37 7.86
N VAL A 153 4.70 -14.35 8.70
CA VAL A 153 4.63 -14.46 10.16
C VAL A 153 5.97 -14.84 10.82
N GLN A 154 6.79 -13.82 11.11
CA GLN A 154 7.78 -13.87 12.20
C GLN A 154 7.89 -12.58 13.01
N ILE A 155 6.93 -11.66 12.88
CA ILE A 155 6.66 -10.73 13.99
C ILE A 155 5.65 -11.47 14.86
N ALA A 156 6.16 -12.44 15.63
CA ALA A 156 5.38 -13.04 16.69
C ALA A 156 5.12 -11.94 17.72
N THR A 157 3.96 -11.31 17.67
CA THR A 157 3.38 -10.70 18.84
C THR A 157 3.06 -11.85 19.79
N GLN A 158 4.00 -12.19 20.68
CA GLN A 158 3.66 -12.95 21.87
C GLN A 158 2.70 -12.09 22.68
N TRP A 159 1.42 -12.41 22.64
CA TRP A 159 0.49 -12.01 23.69
C TRP A 159 -0.14 -13.29 24.24
N THR A 160 0.32 -13.63 25.45
CA THR A 160 -0.33 -14.55 26.38
C THR A 160 -1.80 -14.18 26.57
N GLN A 161 -2.60 -15.23 26.78
CA GLN A 161 -4.06 -15.31 26.89
C GLN A 161 -4.79 -14.13 27.56
#